data_AF-A0A521ZCM2-F1
#
_entry.id   AF-A0A521ZCM2-F1
#
_cell.length_a   1.000
_cell.length_b   1.000
_cell.length_c   1.000
_cell.angle_alpha   90.00
_cell.angle_beta   90.00
_cell.angle_gamma   90.00
#
_symmetry.space_group_name_H-M   'P 1'
#
loop_
_entity.id
_entity.type
_entity.pdbx_description
1 polymer ?
#
loop_
_entity_poly.entity_id
_entity_poly.type
_entity_poly.pdbx_seq_one_letter_code
_entity_poly.pdbx_strand_id
1 'polypeptide(L)'
;MSFAQKMVSGKITKTVACPKCGRPYEYEMKRTVLGKSSKTAATQAAAESEAAADADAKLKASLDSDCDLVSCPSCGAITDEMKKERRKFFGITLAGFGISIGGLLLIYLYFVFSHRILIVAAVLCGVCLLLSVVMLIIGITKKLVPRKGKS
;
A
#
# COMPACT_ATOMS: atom_id res chain seq x y z
N MET A 1 29.06 -7.59 -11.56
CA MET A 1 27.65 -7.73 -11.96
C MET A 1 27.20 -6.38 -12.50
N SER A 2 26.87 -6.33 -13.79
CA SER A 2 26.43 -5.09 -14.44
C SER A 2 24.91 -5.02 -14.45
N PHE A 3 24.37 -3.81 -14.29
CA PHE A 3 22.94 -3.54 -14.40
C PHE A 3 22.75 -2.37 -15.36
N ALA A 4 21.82 -2.52 -16.30
CA ALA A 4 21.47 -1.48 -17.25
C ALA A 4 19.96 -1.29 -17.31
N GLN A 5 19.55 -0.06 -17.65
CA GLN A 5 18.18 0.28 -17.95
C GLN A 5 18.14 1.08 -19.25
N LYS A 6 17.09 0.87 -20.04
CA LYS A 6 16.89 1.63 -21.28
C LYS A 6 15.45 2.09 -21.37
N MET A 7 15.26 3.38 -21.65
CA MET A 7 13.94 3.93 -21.98
C MET A 7 13.78 3.92 -23.49
N VAL A 8 12.64 3.42 -23.96
CA VAL A 8 12.25 3.49 -25.37
C VAL A 8 10.85 4.05 -25.44
N SER A 9 10.63 4.92 -26.43
CA SER A 9 9.31 5.50 -26.71
C SER A 9 8.86 5.11 -28.11
N GLY A 10 7.57 4.87 -28.26
CA GLY A 10 6.96 4.51 -29.54
C GLY A 10 5.55 5.05 -29.64
N LYS A 11 5.01 5.01 -30.86
CA LYS A 11 3.66 5.46 -31.16
C LYS A 11 2.98 4.55 -32.18
N ILE A 12 1.67 4.39 -32.05
CA ILE A 12 0.83 3.63 -32.98
C ILE A 12 -0.50 4.35 -33.17
N THR A 13 -1.05 4.35 -34.39
CA THR A 13 -2.41 4.83 -34.64
C THR A 13 -3.38 3.67 -34.46
N LYS A 14 -4.37 3.84 -33.57
CA LYS A 14 -5.43 2.85 -33.35
C LYS A 14 -6.73 3.34 -33.97
N THR A 15 -7.36 2.49 -34.77
CA THR A 15 -8.69 2.72 -35.34
C THR A 15 -9.73 1.98 -34.51
N VAL A 16 -10.75 2.69 -34.03
CA VAL A 16 -11.78 2.16 -33.13
C VAL A 16 -13.17 2.56 -33.62
N ALA A 17 -14.13 1.65 -33.56
CA ALA A 17 -15.53 1.94 -33.86
C ALA A 17 -16.26 2.43 -32.61
N CYS A 18 -16.95 3.56 -32.69
CA CYS A 18 -17.74 4.06 -31.57
C CYS A 18 -18.92 3.12 -31.28
N PRO A 19 -19.14 2.68 -30.03
CA PRO A 19 -20.24 1.76 -29.69
C PRO A 19 -21.62 2.42 -29.77
N LYS A 20 -21.68 3.76 -29.77
CA LYS A 20 -22.95 4.51 -29.79
C LYS A 20 -23.34 4.97 -31.18
N CYS A 21 -22.42 5.58 -31.94
CA CYS A 21 -22.71 6.11 -33.28
C CYS A 21 -22.17 5.26 -34.43
N GLY A 22 -21.41 4.19 -34.15
CA GLY A 22 -20.85 3.28 -35.15
C GLY A 22 -19.72 3.86 -36.01
N ARG A 23 -19.43 5.16 -35.91
CA ARG A 23 -18.40 5.80 -36.73
C ARG A 23 -17.00 5.34 -36.30
N PRO A 24 -16.14 4.90 -37.24
CA PRO A 24 -14.74 4.67 -36.94
C PRO A 24 -14.04 6.00 -36.68
N TYR A 25 -13.12 6.01 -35.73
CA TYR A 25 -12.23 7.13 -35.46
C TYR A 25 -10.85 6.61 -35.11
N GLU A 26 -9.85 7.45 -35.31
CA GLU A 26 -8.45 7.12 -35.07
C GLU A 26 -7.87 7.99 -33.98
N TYR A 27 -6.96 7.43 -33.19
CA TYR A 27 -6.16 8.19 -32.24
C TYR A 27 -4.71 7.70 -32.22
N GLU A 28 -3.78 8.63 -31.99
CA GLU A 28 -2.37 8.32 -31.83
C GLU A 28 -2.10 7.94 -30.37
N MET A 29 -1.69 6.70 -30.14
CA MET A 29 -1.30 6.20 -28.83
C MET A 29 0.22 6.26 -28.70
N LYS A 30 0.70 6.94 -27.65
CA LYS A 30 2.13 7.03 -27.33
C LYS A 30 2.42 6.26 -26.06
N ARG A 31 3.53 5.52 -26.04
CA ARG A 31 4.02 4.80 -24.87
C ARG A 31 5.51 5.02 -24.69
N THR A 32 5.91 5.17 -23.45
CA THR A 32 7.31 5.19 -23.02
C THR A 32 7.45 4.09 -21.98
N VAL A 33 8.37 3.17 -22.20
CA VAL A 33 8.59 2.01 -21.32
C VAL A 33 10.05 1.94 -20.89
N LEU A 34 10.28 1.34 -19.72
CA LEU A 34 11.61 1.11 -19.16
C LEU A 34 11.95 -0.38 -19.24
N GLY A 35 12.90 -0.72 -20.09
CA GLY A 35 13.55 -2.03 -20.09
C GLY A 35 14.64 -2.12 -19.04
N LYS A 36 14.86 -3.31 -18.50
CA LYS A 36 15.84 -3.59 -17.44
C LYS A 36 16.62 -4.86 -17.77
N SER A 37 17.93 -4.82 -17.57
CA SER A 37 18.77 -6.01 -17.70
C SER A 37 18.56 -6.96 -16.52
N SER A 38 18.96 -8.22 -16.70
CA SER A 38 19.14 -9.13 -15.58
C SER A 38 20.27 -8.63 -14.66
N LYS A 39 20.20 -8.94 -13.35
CA LYS A 39 21.28 -8.63 -12.40
C LYS A 39 22.54 -9.49 -12.63
N THR A 40 22.46 -10.48 -13.51
CA THR A 40 23.44 -11.54 -13.73
C THR A 40 24.25 -11.35 -15.01
N ALA A 41 24.08 -10.24 -15.72
CA ALA A 41 24.83 -9.98 -16.95
C ALA A 41 26.34 -9.98 -16.71
N ALA A 42 27.06 -10.77 -17.52
CA ALA A 42 28.49 -10.98 -17.42
C ALA A 42 29.31 -9.73 -17.78
N THR A 43 28.79 -8.89 -18.69
CA THR A 43 29.42 -7.65 -19.14
C THR A 43 28.41 -6.52 -19.21
N GLN A 44 28.90 -5.28 -19.21
CA GLN A 44 28.07 -4.09 -19.37
C GLN A 44 27.34 -4.07 -20.73
N ALA A 45 28.04 -4.43 -21.81
CA ALA A 45 27.45 -4.51 -23.15
C ALA A 45 26.32 -5.55 -23.23
N ALA A 46 26.47 -6.69 -22.55
CA ALA A 46 25.40 -7.69 -22.45
C ALA A 46 24.20 -7.14 -21.68
N ALA A 47 24.43 -6.44 -20.55
CA ALA A 47 23.36 -5.80 -19.78
C ALA A 47 22.59 -4.77 -20.62
N GLU A 48 23.28 -3.95 -21.41
CA GLU A 48 22.67 -2.93 -22.27
C GLU A 48 21.85 -3.55 -23.41
N SER A 49 22.35 -4.61 -24.03
CA SER A 49 21.63 -5.36 -25.05
C SER A 49 20.36 -6.01 -24.50
N GLU A 50 20.45 -6.65 -23.33
CA GLU A 50 19.29 -7.22 -22.62
C GLU A 50 18.25 -6.16 -22.27
N ALA A 51 18.69 -5.03 -21.70
CA ALA A 51 17.79 -3.93 -21.34
C ALA A 51 17.10 -3.33 -22.56
N ALA A 52 17.78 -3.29 -23.72
CA ALA A 52 17.18 -2.83 -24.97
C ALA A 52 16.14 -3.80 -25.51
N ALA A 53 16.46 -5.09 -25.57
CA ALA A 53 15.53 -6.12 -26.03
C ALA A 53 14.26 -6.18 -25.14
N ASP A 54 14.43 -6.07 -23.82
CA ASP A 54 13.32 -6.01 -22.86
C ASP A 54 12.48 -4.73 -23.04
N ALA A 55 13.11 -3.57 -23.28
CA ALA A 55 12.39 -2.33 -23.56
C ALA A 55 11.54 -2.44 -24.84
N ASP A 56 12.12 -2.97 -25.91
CA ASP A 56 11.43 -3.10 -27.20
C ASP A 56 10.27 -4.11 -27.13
N ALA A 57 10.48 -5.25 -26.45
CA ALA A 57 9.42 -6.24 -26.22
C ALA A 57 8.25 -5.65 -25.41
N LYS A 58 8.56 -4.92 -24.33
CA LYS A 58 7.55 -4.23 -23.51
C LYS A 58 6.83 -3.13 -24.30
N LEU A 59 7.55 -2.38 -25.12
CA LEU A 59 6.97 -1.31 -25.93
C LEU A 59 5.96 -1.89 -26.90
N LYS A 60 6.34 -2.95 -27.62
CA LYS A 60 5.46 -3.65 -28.56
C LYS A 60 4.23 -4.20 -27.85
N ALA A 61 4.41 -4.90 -26.72
CA ALA A 61 3.30 -5.42 -25.94
C ALA A 61 2.35 -4.32 -25.44
N SER A 62 2.89 -3.18 -24.98
CA SER A 62 2.09 -2.04 -24.51
C SER A 62 1.35 -1.37 -25.66
N LEU A 63 1.99 -1.20 -26.82
CA LEU A 63 1.34 -0.62 -28.00
C LEU A 63 0.22 -1.52 -28.56
N ASP A 64 0.39 -2.84 -28.52
CA ASP A 64 -0.62 -3.78 -29.01
C ASP A 64 -1.79 -3.90 -28.02
N SER A 65 -1.50 -4.14 -26.74
CA SER A 65 -2.53 -4.51 -25.75
C SER A 65 -3.19 -3.34 -25.00
N ASP A 66 -2.51 -2.21 -24.81
CA ASP A 66 -3.09 -1.10 -24.04
C ASP A 66 -4.14 -0.30 -24.85
N CYS A 67 -4.96 0.48 -24.15
CA CYS A 67 -5.83 1.47 -24.77
C CYS A 67 -5.77 2.80 -24.00
N ASP A 68 -5.93 3.91 -24.72
CA ASP A 68 -6.09 5.23 -24.12
C ASP A 68 -7.58 5.55 -23.98
N LEU A 69 -7.94 6.26 -22.92
CA LEU A 69 -9.32 6.69 -22.67
C LEU A 69 -9.65 7.89 -23.57
N VAL A 70 -9.99 7.61 -24.82
CA VAL A 70 -10.35 8.63 -25.82
C VAL A 70 -11.85 8.59 -26.10
N SER A 71 -12.51 9.72 -25.90
CA SER A 71 -13.94 9.86 -26.22
C SER A 71 -14.16 9.96 -27.73
N CYS A 72 -15.26 9.40 -28.21
CA CYS A 72 -15.65 9.55 -29.61
C CYS A 72 -15.85 11.05 -29.94
N PRO A 73 -15.21 11.57 -31.00
CA PRO A 73 -15.29 12.99 -31.34
C PRO A 73 -16.70 13.43 -31.78
N SER A 74 -17.56 12.50 -32.23
CA SER A 74 -18.91 12.83 -32.66
C SER A 74 -19.97 12.81 -31.56
N CYS A 75 -19.87 11.90 -30.59
CA CYS A 75 -20.93 11.69 -29.60
C CYS A 75 -20.46 11.58 -28.14
N GLY A 76 -19.15 11.65 -27.90
CA GLY A 76 -18.55 11.59 -26.55
C GLY A 76 -18.52 10.20 -25.90
N ALA A 77 -19.10 9.17 -26.51
CA ALA A 77 -19.11 7.82 -25.95
C ALA A 77 -17.71 7.20 -25.92
N ILE A 78 -17.45 6.34 -24.93
CA ILE A 78 -16.21 5.60 -24.72
C ILE A 78 -16.51 4.10 -24.86
N THR A 79 -15.61 3.34 -25.47
CA THR A 79 -15.75 1.88 -25.62
C THR A 79 -15.70 1.15 -24.28
N ASP A 80 -16.36 -0.01 -24.22
CA ASP A 80 -16.38 -0.80 -22.98
C ASP A 80 -15.02 -1.41 -22.63
N GLU A 81 -14.17 -1.66 -23.63
CA GLU A 81 -12.78 -2.08 -23.45
C GLU A 81 -11.98 -1.00 -22.69
N MET A 82 -12.08 0.25 -23.12
CA MET A 82 -11.43 1.39 -22.45
C MET A 82 -11.96 1.59 -21.02
N LYS A 83 -13.27 1.40 -20.78
CA LYS A 83 -13.84 1.44 -19.42
C LYS A 83 -13.32 0.30 -18.55
N LYS A 84 -13.19 -0.91 -19.10
CA LYS A 84 -12.67 -2.08 -18.38
C LYS A 84 -11.24 -1.84 -17.93
N GLU A 85 -10.40 -1.30 -18.81
CA GLU A 85 -9.01 -1.01 -18.49
C GLU A 85 -8.90 0.05 -17.39
N ARG A 86 -9.68 1.13 -17.47
CA ARG A 86 -9.76 2.14 -16.40
C ARG A 86 -10.14 1.54 -15.05
N ARG A 87 -11.09 0.59 -15.02
CA ARG A 87 -11.53 -0.07 -13.77
C ARG A 87 -10.45 -0.94 -13.15
N LYS A 88 -9.61 -1.60 -13.95
CA LYS A 88 -8.49 -2.40 -13.41
C LYS A 88 -7.52 -1.51 -12.63
N PHE A 89 -7.12 -0.39 -13.21
CA PHE A 89 -6.22 0.55 -12.54
C PHE A 89 -6.85 1.16 -11.29
N PHE A 90 -8.09 1.66 -11.40
CA PHE A 90 -8.78 2.23 -10.24
C PHE A 90 -9.00 1.21 -9.11
N GLY A 91 -9.35 -0.04 -9.44
CA GLY A 91 -9.58 -1.09 -8.45
C GLY A 91 -8.33 -1.42 -7.64
N ILE A 92 -7.17 -1.52 -8.30
CA ILE A 92 -5.89 -1.78 -7.63
C ILE A 92 -5.51 -0.61 -6.71
N THR A 93 -5.65 0.63 -7.19
CA THR A 93 -5.33 1.82 -6.37
C THR A 93 -6.25 1.93 -5.14
N LEU A 94 -7.57 1.75 -5.32
CA LEU A 94 -8.53 1.79 -4.21
C LEU A 94 -8.27 0.68 -3.19
N ALA A 95 -7.96 -0.54 -3.64
CA ALA A 95 -7.63 -1.64 -2.74
C ALA A 95 -6.37 -1.32 -1.91
N GLY A 96 -5.34 -0.75 -2.54
CA GLY A 96 -4.11 -0.32 -1.85
C GLY A 96 -4.37 0.72 -0.76
N PHE A 97 -5.17 1.76 -1.06
CA PHE A 97 -5.56 2.78 -0.08
C PHE A 97 -6.44 2.21 1.04
N GLY A 98 -7.36 1.29 0.72
CA GLY A 98 -8.20 0.64 1.72
C GLY A 98 -7.37 -0.16 2.73
N ILE A 99 -6.37 -0.90 2.25
CA ILE A 99 -5.47 -1.68 3.11
C ILE A 99 -4.61 -0.76 3.98
N SER A 100 -4.07 0.34 3.43
CA SER A 100 -3.23 1.25 4.21
C SER A 100 -4.00 2.00 5.29
N ILE A 101 -5.18 2.53 4.96
CA ILE A 101 -6.05 3.22 5.93
C ILE A 101 -6.56 2.23 7.00
N GLY A 102 -6.99 1.04 6.58
CA GLY A 102 -7.44 -0.01 7.51
C GLY A 102 -6.31 -0.46 8.46
N GLY A 103 -5.10 -0.65 7.93
CA GLY A 103 -3.93 -1.01 8.72
C GLY A 103 -3.55 0.07 9.74
N LEU A 104 -3.52 1.33 9.31
CA LEU A 104 -3.27 2.48 10.20
C LEU A 104 -4.32 2.58 11.31
N LEU A 105 -5.60 2.38 10.98
CA LEU A 105 -6.68 2.38 11.97
C LEU A 105 -6.52 1.26 12.99
N LEU A 106 -6.17 0.04 12.57
CA LEU A 106 -5.92 -1.08 13.47
C LEU A 106 -4.75 -0.83 14.40
N ILE A 107 -3.63 -0.29 13.88
CA ILE A 107 -2.46 0.08 14.68
C ILE A 107 -2.83 1.15 15.72
N TYR A 108 -3.60 2.17 15.31
CA TYR A 108 -4.07 3.21 16.21
C TYR A 108 -4.96 2.65 17.33
N LEU A 109 -5.94 1.81 16.99
CA LEU A 109 -6.81 1.17 17.98
C LEU A 109 -6.04 0.28 18.95
N TYR A 110 -5.04 -0.46 18.46
CA TYR A 110 -4.15 -1.26 19.30
C TYR A 110 -3.36 -0.41 20.29
N PHE A 111 -2.84 0.74 19.87
CA PHE A 111 -2.12 1.65 20.75
C PHE A 111 -3.02 2.24 21.84
N VAL A 112 -4.23 2.67 21.48
CA VAL A 112 -5.24 3.18 22.43
C VAL A 112 -5.61 2.09 23.45
N PHE A 113 -5.84 0.86 22.98
CA PHE A 113 -6.17 -0.28 23.83
C PHE A 113 -5.03 -0.61 24.81
N SER A 114 -3.79 -0.69 24.30
CA SER A 114 -2.59 -0.97 25.11
C SER A 114 -2.37 0.11 26.17
N HIS A 115 -2.55 1.38 25.80
CA HIS A 115 -2.43 2.50 26.73
C HIS A 115 -3.48 2.44 27.85
N ARG A 116 -4.73 2.08 27.54
CA ARG A 116 -5.78 1.89 28.56
C ARG A 116 -5.45 0.75 29.51
N ILE A 117 -4.95 -0.38 29.00
CA ILE A 117 -4.53 -1.52 29.84
C ILE A 117 -3.40 -1.10 30.79
N LEU A 118 -2.40 -0.39 30.29
CA LEU A 118 -1.28 0.08 31.11
C LEU A 118 -1.74 1.00 32.25
N ILE A 119 -2.68 1.92 32.00
CA ILE A 119 -3.25 2.77 33.04
C ILE A 119 -3.96 1.94 34.11
N VAL A 120 -4.81 1.00 33.70
CA VAL A 120 -5.56 0.15 34.65
C VAL A 120 -4.60 -0.69 35.49
N ALA A 121 -3.58 -1.29 34.87
CA ALA A 121 -2.54 -2.05 35.57
C ALA A 121 -1.76 -1.18 36.58
N ALA A 122 -1.38 0.04 36.21
CA ALA A 122 -0.69 0.97 37.09
C ALA A 122 -1.53 1.37 38.31
N VAL A 123 -2.83 1.65 38.11
CA VAL A 123 -3.77 1.95 39.21
C VAL A 123 -3.92 0.76 40.14
N LEU A 124 -4.10 -0.46 39.60
CA LEU A 124 -4.23 -1.67 40.39
C LEU A 124 -2.97 -1.95 41.23
N CYS A 125 -1.79 -1.82 40.62
CA CYS A 125 -0.51 -1.93 41.33
C CYS A 125 -0.40 -0.89 42.45
N GLY A 126 -0.77 0.37 42.19
CA GLY A 126 -0.79 1.44 43.20
C GLY A 126 -1.70 1.11 44.39
N VAL A 127 -2.93 0.62 44.14
CA VAL A 127 -3.86 0.20 45.18
C VAL A 127 -3.31 -0.96 46.00
N CYS A 128 -2.74 -1.98 45.35
CA CYS A 128 -2.12 -3.11 46.05
C CYS A 128 -0.95 -2.67 46.95
N LEU A 129 -0.10 -1.77 46.47
CA LEU A 129 1.00 -1.21 47.28
C LEU A 129 0.46 -0.44 48.49
N LEU A 130 -0.55 0.42 48.31
CA LEU A 130 -1.17 1.15 49.43
C LEU A 130 -1.77 0.20 50.46
N LEU A 131 -2.49 -0.84 50.04
CA LEU A 131 -3.04 -1.85 50.94
C LEU A 131 -1.94 -2.60 51.71
N SER A 132 -0.84 -2.95 51.05
CA SER A 132 0.30 -3.62 51.70
C SER A 132 0.94 -2.73 52.77
N VAL A 133 1.08 -1.43 52.52
CA VAL A 133 1.60 -0.44 53.47
C VAL A 133 0.64 -0.29 54.66
N VAL A 134 -0.67 -0.18 54.42
CA VAL A 134 -1.68 -0.11 55.49
C VAL A 134 -1.63 -1.35 56.38
N MET A 135 -1.55 -2.55 55.80
CA MET A 135 -1.45 -3.80 56.57
C MET A 135 -0.18 -3.87 57.40
N LEU A 136 0.95 -3.37 56.87
CA LEU A 136 2.21 -3.29 57.58
C LEU A 136 2.13 -2.29 58.76
N ILE A 137 1.52 -1.12 58.57
CA ILE A 137 1.28 -0.13 59.64
C ILE A 137 0.39 -0.73 60.74
N ILE A 138 -0.69 -1.43 60.38
CA ILE A 138 -1.56 -2.12 61.35
C ILE A 138 -0.78 -3.21 62.12
N GLY A 139 0.08 -3.96 61.44
CA GLY A 139 0.94 -4.97 62.07
C GLY A 139 1.92 -4.37 63.08
N ILE A 140 2.57 -3.26 62.72
CA ILE A 140 3.51 -2.55 63.60
C ILE A 140 2.78 -1.96 64.81
N THR A 141 1.64 -1.28 64.61
CA THR A 141 0.87 -0.68 65.71
C THR A 141 0.36 -1.73 66.69
N LYS A 142 -0.12 -2.89 66.23
CA LYS A 142 -0.48 -4.01 67.10
C LYS A 142 0.70 -4.55 67.93
N LYS A 143 1.91 -4.55 67.37
CA LYS A 143 3.12 -5.01 68.08
C LYS A 143 3.63 -3.99 69.10
N LEU A 144 3.43 -2.70 68.84
CA LEU A 144 3.90 -1.61 69.70
C LEU A 144 2.94 -1.24 70.83
N VAL A 145 1.64 -1.56 70.74
CA VAL A 145 0.72 -1.34 71.86
C VAL A 145 1.02 -2.42 72.92
N PRO A 146 1.65 -2.06 74.06
CA PRO A 146 1.91 -3.03 75.12
C PRO A 146 0.56 -3.54 75.63
N ARG A 147 0.41 -4.86 75.71
CA ARG A 147 -0.74 -5.51 76.34
C ARG A 147 -0.83 -5.00 77.77
N LYS A 148 -1.63 -3.96 78.03
CA LYS A 148 -1.97 -3.52 79.40
C LYS A 148 -2.61 -4.73 80.06
N GLY A 149 -1.89 -5.30 81.03
CA GLY A 149 -2.28 -6.50 81.74
C GLY A 149 -3.70 -6.37 82.26
N LYS A 150 -4.49 -7.41 82.00
CA LYS A 150 -5.60 -7.77 82.87
C LYS A 150 -4.99 -8.07 84.24
N SER A 151 -5.16 -7.14 85.19
CA SER A 151 -5.22 -7.49 86.61
C SER A 151 -6.59 -8.05 86.91
#